data_AF-A0A329XC38-F1
#
_entry.id   AF-A0A329XC38-F1
#
_cell.length_a   1.000
_cell.length_b   1.000
_cell.length_c   1.000
_cell.angle_alpha   90.00
_cell.angle_beta   90.00
_cell.angle_gamma   90.00
#
_symmetry.space_group_name_H-M   'P 1'
#
loop_
_entity.id
_entity.type
_entity.pdbx_description
1 polymer ?
#
loop_
_entity_poly.entity_id
_entity_poly.type
_entity_poly.pdbx_seq_one_letter_code
_entity_poly.pdbx_strand_id
1 'polypeptide(L)'
;MDLLLDTNIPLFMAYEPEKLKADIVDILEDTDKTLCFSAASVWKVVIKNSLNKPDFSVDPKQFRDGLFEAGLIEIPIKSEHTLAVSDLPEKLHKDPFDRLIVAQAKHNKIPLITSDSKLINCVSDYITVIPNK
;
A
#
# COMPACT_ATOMS: atom_id res chain seq x y z
N MET A 1 14.03 2.89 9.26
CA MET A 1 13.95 2.77 7.78
C MET A 1 12.49 2.82 7.38
N ASP A 2 12.15 3.58 6.35
CA ASP A 2 10.76 3.76 5.93
C ASP A 2 10.28 2.59 5.06
N LEU A 3 9.01 2.21 5.21
CA LEU A 3 8.36 1.14 4.46
C LEU A 3 6.97 1.59 4.01
N LEU A 4 6.70 1.57 2.71
CA LEU A 4 5.39 1.90 2.18
C LEU A 4 4.53 0.64 2.15
N LEU A 5 3.34 0.71 2.73
CA LEU A 5 2.37 -0.37 2.73
C LEU A 5 1.40 -0.21 1.55
N ASP A 6 1.29 -1.24 0.72
CA ASP A 6 0.20 -1.36 -0.25
C ASP A 6 -1.15 -1.49 0.50
N THR A 7 -2.25 -1.10 -0.13
CA THR A 7 -3.59 -1.07 0.47
C THR A 7 -4.00 -2.40 1.10
N ASN A 8 -3.55 -3.53 0.56
CA ASN A 8 -3.88 -4.85 1.12
C ASN A 8 -3.26 -5.10 2.50
N ILE A 9 -2.09 -4.54 2.80
CA ILE A 9 -1.38 -4.83 4.06
C ILE A 9 -2.11 -4.24 5.26
N PRO A 10 -2.47 -2.94 5.30
CA PRO A 10 -3.23 -2.39 6.42
C PRO A 10 -4.64 -2.97 6.53
N LEU A 11 -5.24 -3.40 5.42
CA LEU A 11 -6.51 -4.12 5.47
C LEU A 11 -6.36 -5.47 6.16
N PHE A 12 -5.28 -6.21 5.89
CA PHE A 12 -4.99 -7.46 6.60
C PHE A 12 -4.70 -7.20 8.07
N MET A 13 -3.87 -6.20 8.39
CA MET A 13 -3.59 -5.81 9.78
C MET A 13 -4.87 -5.59 10.59
N ALA A 14 -5.86 -4.91 10.01
CA ALA A 14 -7.08 -4.52 10.71
C ALA A 14 -8.19 -5.59 10.71
N TYR A 15 -8.32 -6.37 9.64
CA TYR A 15 -9.51 -7.20 9.41
C TYR A 15 -9.23 -8.69 9.20
N GLU A 16 -8.03 -9.05 8.73
CA GLU A 16 -7.65 -10.42 8.37
C GLU A 16 -6.17 -10.69 8.69
N PRO A 17 -5.73 -10.54 9.96
CA PRO A 17 -4.31 -10.59 10.33
C PRO A 17 -3.68 -11.96 10.04
N GLU A 18 -4.47 -13.03 9.97
CA GLU A 18 -4.03 -14.37 9.57
C GLU A 18 -3.51 -14.45 8.12
N LYS A 19 -3.79 -13.43 7.29
CA LYS A 19 -3.22 -13.32 5.93
C LYS A 19 -1.80 -12.75 5.92
N LEU A 20 -1.33 -12.19 7.05
CA LEU A 20 0.05 -11.74 7.20
C LEU A 20 0.95 -12.92 7.54
N LYS A 21 2.10 -12.98 6.90
CA LYS A 21 3.14 -13.98 7.14
C LYS A 21 3.98 -13.59 8.34
N ALA A 22 4.50 -14.58 9.05
CA ALA A 22 5.24 -14.36 10.30
C ALA A 22 6.42 -13.39 10.12
N ASP A 23 7.19 -13.53 9.03
CA ASP A 23 8.29 -12.63 8.70
C ASP A 23 7.83 -11.20 8.40
N ILE A 24 6.64 -11.02 7.81
CA ILE A 24 6.04 -9.70 7.61
C ILE A 24 5.53 -9.13 8.93
N VAL A 25 4.92 -9.94 9.79
CA VAL A 25 4.52 -9.50 11.14
C VAL A 25 5.73 -8.98 11.91
N ASP A 26 6.85 -9.73 11.91
CA ASP A 26 8.10 -9.31 12.55
C ASP A 26 8.60 -7.95 12.01
N ILE A 27 8.47 -7.71 10.69
CA ILE A 27 8.83 -6.42 10.07
C ILE A 27 7.88 -5.29 10.47
N LEU A 28 6.59 -5.58 10.59
CA LEU A 28 5.57 -4.59 10.95
C LEU A 28 5.62 -4.21 12.44
N GLU A 29 6.08 -5.12 13.30
CA GLU A 29 6.27 -4.88 14.74
C GLU A 29 7.63 -4.28 15.11
N ASP A 30 8.57 -4.24 14.15
CA ASP A 30 9.91 -3.66 14.32
C ASP A 30 9.85 -2.13 14.48
N THR A 31 10.13 -1.66 15.71
CA THR A 31 10.08 -0.24 16.08
C THR A 31 11.19 0.62 15.46
N ASP A 32 12.21 0.00 14.85
CA ASP A 32 13.24 0.72 14.07
C ASP A 32 12.76 1.03 12.63
N LYS A 33 11.55 0.57 12.26
CA LYS A 33 10.91 0.84 10.97
C LYS A 33 9.82 1.90 11.12
N THR A 34 9.74 2.75 10.11
CA THR A 34 8.66 3.72 9.99
C THR A 34 7.69 3.22 8.94
N LEU A 35 6.52 2.80 9.38
CA LEU A 35 5.48 2.32 8.49
C LEU A 35 4.72 3.50 7.88
N CYS A 36 4.60 3.50 6.56
CA CYS A 36 4.00 4.56 5.80
C CYS A 36 2.82 4.05 4.97
N PHE A 37 1.83 4.90 4.73
CA PHE A 37 0.74 4.61 3.79
C PHE A 37 0.53 5.77 2.82
N SER A 38 -0.07 5.48 1.67
CA SER A 38 -0.44 6.49 0.69
C SER A 38 -1.89 6.92 0.86
N ALA A 39 -2.16 8.21 0.64
CA ALA A 39 -3.53 8.70 0.45
C ALA A 39 -4.28 7.97 -0.68
N ALA A 40 -3.57 7.38 -1.66
CA ALA A 40 -4.17 6.55 -2.71
C ALA A 40 -4.81 5.28 -2.16
N SER A 41 -4.27 4.71 -1.08
CA SER A 41 -4.85 3.55 -0.40
C SER A 41 -6.20 3.90 0.23
N VAL A 42 -6.28 5.05 0.91
CA VAL A 42 -7.55 5.57 1.45
C VAL A 42 -8.54 5.85 0.32
N TRP A 43 -8.09 6.48 -0.77
CA TRP A 43 -8.92 6.73 -1.94
C TRP A 43 -9.49 5.43 -2.54
N LYS A 44 -8.67 4.38 -2.65
CA LYS A 44 -9.10 3.04 -3.09
C LYS A 44 -10.20 2.47 -2.20
N VAL A 45 -10.06 2.59 -0.88
CA VAL A 45 -11.06 2.15 0.12
C VAL A 45 -12.36 2.96 0.00
N VAL A 46 -12.29 4.29 -0.14
CA VAL A 46 -13.47 5.15 -0.36
C VAL A 46 -14.26 4.70 -1.58
N ILE A 47 -13.58 4.47 -2.71
CA ILE A 47 -14.23 4.02 -3.94
C ILE A 47 -14.84 2.63 -3.76
N LYS A 48 -14.10 1.67 -3.20
CA LYS A 48 -14.64 0.31 -2.95
C LYS A 48 -15.87 0.33 -2.05
N ASN A 49 -15.87 1.12 -0.98
CA ASN A 49 -17.02 1.29 -0.11
C ASN A 49 -18.22 1.90 -0.86
N SER A 50 -17.98 2.92 -1.68
CA SER A 50 -19.05 3.57 -2.47
C SER A 50 -19.71 2.65 -3.50
N LEU A 51 -18.98 1.64 -3.99
CA LEU A 51 -19.50 0.63 -4.91
C LEU A 51 -20.40 -0.40 -4.20
N ASN A 52 -20.51 -0.34 -2.87
CA ASN A 52 -21.36 -1.19 -2.02
C ASN A 52 -21.27 -2.67 -2.38
N LYS A 53 -20.03 -3.16 -2.58
CA LYS A 53 -19.80 -4.56 -2.92
C LYS A 53 -20.10 -5.44 -1.70
N PRO A 54 -20.74 -6.60 -1.88
CA PRO A 54 -21.16 -7.45 -0.77
C PRO A 54 -19.98 -8.00 0.06
N ASP A 55 -18.78 -8.04 -0.52
CA ASP A 55 -17.54 -8.50 0.11
C ASP A 55 -16.68 -7.37 0.69
N PHE A 56 -17.21 -6.14 0.81
CA PHE A 56 -16.45 -4.99 1.31
C PHE A 56 -17.27 -4.12 2.26
N SER A 57 -17.00 -4.24 3.56
CA SER A 57 -17.71 -3.52 4.64
C SER A 57 -16.82 -2.55 5.44
N VAL A 58 -15.70 -2.11 4.85
CA VAL A 58 -14.73 -1.23 5.51
C VAL A 58 -15.19 0.22 5.45
N ASP A 59 -15.42 0.83 6.62
CA ASP A 59 -15.67 2.26 6.71
C ASP A 59 -14.37 3.04 6.41
N PRO A 60 -14.34 3.92 5.39
CA PRO A 60 -13.11 4.58 4.98
C PRO A 60 -12.53 5.54 6.02
N LYS A 61 -13.37 6.15 6.86
CA LYS A 61 -12.92 7.09 7.88
C LYS A 61 -12.29 6.33 9.06
N GLN A 62 -12.95 5.29 9.55
CA GLN A 62 -12.41 4.40 10.58
C GLN A 62 -11.13 3.73 10.12
N PHE A 63 -11.08 3.28 8.86
CA PHE A 63 -9.85 2.73 8.27
C PHE A 63 -8.72 3.74 8.36
N ARG A 64 -8.91 4.96 7.84
CA ARG A 64 -7.89 6.02 7.87
C ARG A 64 -7.45 6.35 9.30
N ASP A 65 -8.41 6.59 10.19
CA ASP A 65 -8.13 7.03 11.56
C ASP A 65 -7.37 5.92 12.33
N GLY A 66 -7.73 4.65 12.10
CA GLY A 66 -7.01 3.49 12.62
C GLY A 66 -5.56 3.37 12.15
N LEU A 67 -5.23 3.82 10.92
CA LEU A 67 -3.83 3.86 10.47
C LEU A 67 -3.00 4.85 11.30
N PHE A 68 -3.57 6.02 11.61
CA PHE A 68 -2.90 7.01 12.44
C PHE A 68 -2.79 6.55 13.90
N GLU A 69 -3.82 5.90 14.44
CA GLU A 69 -3.80 5.32 15.79
C GLU A 69 -2.74 4.20 15.91
N ALA A 70 -2.53 3.42 14.86
CA ALA A 70 -1.48 2.42 14.75
C ALA A 70 -0.08 3.03 14.52
N GLY A 71 0.06 4.36 14.45
CA GLY A 71 1.35 5.05 14.33
C GLY A 71 1.91 5.13 12.92
N LEU A 72 1.12 4.80 11.88
CA LEU A 72 1.58 4.91 10.50
C LEU A 72 1.62 6.37 10.04
N ILE A 73 2.58 6.68 9.18
CA ILE A 73 2.77 8.01 8.60
C ILE A 73 2.14 8.08 7.21
N GLU A 74 1.29 9.06 6.97
CA GLU A 74 0.74 9.32 5.64
C GLU A 74 1.79 9.98 4.74
N ILE A 75 2.00 9.45 3.54
CA ILE A 75 2.77 10.12 2.48
C ILE A 75 1.82 10.87 1.54
N PRO A 76 1.82 12.22 1.56
CA PRO A 76 0.95 13.01 0.69
C PRO A 76 1.23 12.74 -0.79
N ILE A 77 0.18 12.71 -1.61
CA ILE A 77 0.33 12.66 -3.06
C ILE A 77 0.69 14.06 -3.57
N LYS A 78 1.77 14.16 -4.35
CA LYS A 78 2.24 15.36 -5.03
C LYS A 78 2.30 15.12 -6.53
N SER A 79 2.34 16.19 -7.31
CA SER A 79 2.42 16.10 -8.78
C SER A 79 3.63 15.31 -9.26
N GLU A 80 4.76 15.38 -8.57
CA GLU A 80 5.97 14.58 -8.87
C GLU A 80 5.70 13.07 -8.86
N HIS A 81 4.86 12.59 -7.93
CA HIS A 81 4.43 11.19 -7.90
C HIS A 81 3.58 10.83 -9.12
N THR A 82 2.73 11.75 -9.57
CA THR A 82 1.87 11.51 -10.74
C THR A 82 2.66 11.49 -12.05
N LEU A 83 3.72 12.30 -12.15
CA LEU A 83 4.62 12.29 -13.31
C LEU A 83 5.43 10.99 -13.37
N ALA A 84 5.89 10.49 -12.21
CA ALA A 84 6.63 9.23 -12.12
C ALA A 84 5.82 7.99 -12.57
N VAL A 85 4.49 8.08 -12.67
CA VAL A 85 3.64 7.02 -13.24
C VAL A 85 3.95 6.74 -14.71
N SER A 86 4.46 7.74 -15.45
CA SER A 86 4.85 7.58 -16.86
C SER A 86 6.06 6.67 -17.04
N ASP A 87 6.90 6.52 -16.01
CA ASP A 87 8.09 5.68 -16.04
C ASP A 87 7.84 4.26 -15.50
N LEU A 88 6.57 3.89 -15.27
CA LEU A 88 6.21 2.56 -14.80
C LEU A 88 6.03 1.60 -15.97
N PRO A 89 6.39 0.31 -15.80
CA PRO A 89 6.26 -0.69 -16.85
C PRO A 89 4.85 -0.75 -17.43
N GLU A 90 4.75 -0.86 -18.76
CA GLU A 90 3.45 -1.02 -19.45
C GLU A 90 2.68 -2.25 -18.98
N LYS A 91 3.41 -3.30 -18.58
CA LYS A 91 2.86 -4.55 -18.06
C LYS A 91 2.18 -4.41 -16.69
N LEU A 92 2.42 -3.29 -15.99
CA LEU A 92 1.81 -3.03 -14.69
C LEU A 92 0.28 -2.94 -14.80
N HIS A 93 -0.38 -3.34 -13.72
CA HIS A 93 -1.83 -3.27 -13.56
C HIS A 93 -2.40 -1.90 -13.96
N LYS A 94 -3.62 -1.91 -14.53
CA LYS A 94 -4.31 -0.70 -15.01
C LYS A 94 -4.98 0.10 -13.88
N ASP A 95 -4.99 -0.40 -12.65
CA ASP A 95 -5.55 0.32 -11.50
C ASP A 95 -4.71 1.59 -11.23
N PRO A 96 -5.29 2.79 -11.35
CA PRO A 96 -4.57 4.04 -11.13
C PRO A 96 -4.03 4.18 -9.70
N PHE A 97 -4.68 3.55 -8.70
CA PHE A 97 -4.24 3.64 -7.31
C PHE A 97 -2.94 2.86 -7.09
N ASP A 98 -2.87 1.63 -7.60
CA ASP A 98 -1.69 0.78 -7.50
C ASP A 98 -0.50 1.43 -8.23
N ARG A 99 -0.75 1.99 -9.42
CA ARG A 99 0.27 2.73 -10.17
C ARG A 99 0.80 3.91 -9.37
N LEU A 100 -0.06 4.67 -8.70
CA LEU A 100 0.37 5.82 -7.91
C LEU A 100 1.15 5.41 -6.66
N ILE A 101 0.75 4.33 -5.98
CA ILE A 101 1.48 3.77 -4.83
C ILE A 101 2.88 3.32 -5.26
N VAL A 102 3.00 2.59 -6.38
CA VAL A 102 4.29 2.17 -6.94
C VAL A 102 5.13 3.39 -7.35
N ALA A 103 4.50 4.42 -7.93
CA ALA A 103 5.20 5.65 -8.29
C ALA A 103 5.74 6.38 -7.05
N GLN A 104 5.00 6.42 -5.93
CA GLN A 104 5.50 6.95 -4.66
C GLN A 104 6.65 6.12 -4.11
N ALA A 105 6.55 4.79 -4.08
CA ALA A 105 7.64 3.91 -3.68
C ALA A 105 8.91 4.19 -4.51
N LYS A 106 8.77 4.31 -5.84
CA LYS A 106 9.85 4.60 -6.77
C LYS A 106 10.46 5.98 -6.54
N HIS A 107 9.62 7.02 -6.49
CA HIS A 107 10.06 8.40 -6.37
C HIS A 107 10.78 8.65 -5.03
N ASN A 108 10.22 8.13 -3.95
CA ASN A 108 10.76 8.30 -2.60
C ASN A 108 11.86 7.28 -2.26
N LYS A 109 12.10 6.28 -3.12
CA LYS A 109 13.03 5.16 -2.90
C LYS A 109 12.72 4.38 -1.62
N ILE A 110 11.44 4.18 -1.35
CA ILE A 110 10.93 3.47 -0.17
C ILE A 110 10.48 2.06 -0.62
N PRO A 111 10.92 0.98 0.05
CA PRO A 111 10.43 -0.37 -0.25
C PRO A 111 8.92 -0.49 -0.08
N LEU A 112 8.27 -1.25 -0.97
CA LEU A 112 6.84 -1.51 -0.94
C LEU A 112 6.56 -2.90 -0.35
N ILE A 113 5.75 -2.98 0.71
CA ILE A 113 5.20 -4.24 1.21
C ILE A 113 3.85 -4.50 0.54
N THR A 114 3.69 -5.68 -0.07
CA THR A 114 2.42 -6.06 -0.71
C THR A 114 2.23 -7.57 -0.74
N SER A 115 0.96 -8.00 -0.75
CA SER A 115 0.54 -9.38 -1.03
C SER A 115 0.10 -9.59 -2.49
N ASP A 116 0.08 -8.54 -3.32
CA ASP A 116 -0.38 -8.65 -4.71
C ASP A 116 0.71 -9.27 -5.59
N SER A 117 0.51 -10.55 -5.92
CA SER A 117 1.44 -11.31 -6.78
C SER A 117 1.61 -10.69 -8.17
N LYS A 118 0.59 -10.03 -8.74
CA LYS A 118 0.73 -9.35 -10.04
C LYS A 118 1.61 -8.14 -9.89
N LEU A 119 1.40 -7.34 -8.83
CA LEU A 119 2.24 -6.17 -8.55
C LEU A 119 3.70 -6.59 -8.37
N ILE A 120 3.96 -7.57 -7.50
CA ILE A 120 5.30 -8.12 -7.23
C ILE A 120 6.00 -8.50 -8.54
N ASN A 121 5.33 -9.28 -9.40
CA ASN A 121 5.94 -9.76 -10.64
C ASN A 121 6.19 -8.63 -11.67
N CYS A 122 5.39 -7.57 -11.65
CA CYS A 122 5.50 -6.49 -12.62
C CYS A 122 6.51 -5.40 -12.22
N VAL A 123 6.76 -5.17 -10.93
CA VAL A 123 7.51 -3.98 -10.45
C VAL A 123 8.82 -4.29 -9.74
N SER A 124 9.17 -5.56 -9.51
CA SER A 124 10.40 -5.94 -8.79
C SER A 124 11.69 -5.45 -9.47
N ASP A 125 11.67 -5.21 -10.78
CA ASP A 125 12.82 -4.63 -11.51
C ASP A 125 12.90 -3.09 -11.39
N TYR A 126 11.90 -2.45 -10.79
CA TYR A 126 11.72 -0.98 -10.76
C TYR A 126 11.81 -0.39 -9.36
N ILE A 127 11.36 -1.14 -8.35
CA ILE A 127 11.38 -0.74 -6.95
C ILE A 127 11.75 -1.94 -6.07
N THR A 128 12.22 -1.67 -4.86
CA THR A 128 12.36 -2.71 -3.85
C THR A 128 10.97 -3.15 -3.37
N VAL A 129 10.67 -4.44 -3.47
CA VAL A 129 9.42 -5.03 -3.00
C VAL A 129 9.71 -6.04 -1.89
N ILE A 130 8.95 -5.98 -0.81
CA ILE A 130 8.95 -6.96 0.27
C ILE A 130 7.63 -7.74 0.16
N PRO A 131 7.65 -8.97 -0.37
CA PRO A 131 6.42 -9.71 -0.65
C PRO A 131 5.89 -10.39 0.62
N ASN A 132 4.59 -10.23 0.91
CA ASN A 132 3.88 -11.07 1.87
C ASN A 132 3.41 -12.36 1.14
N LYS A 133 4.24 -13.41 1.14
CA LYS A 133 4.06 -14.65 0.35
C LYS A 133 3.77 -15.91 1.17
#